data_AF-A0A8S3J5H2-F1
#
_entry.id   AF-A0A8S3J5H2-F1
#
_cell.length_a   1.000
_cell.length_b   1.000
_cell.length_c   1.000
_cell.angle_alpha   90.00
_cell.angle_beta   90.00
_cell.angle_gamma   90.00
#
_symmetry.space_group_name_H-M   'P 1'
#
loop_
_entity.id
_entity.type
_entity.pdbx_description
1 polymer ?
#
loop_
_entity_poly.entity_id
_entity_poly.type
_entity_poly.pdbx_seq_one_letter_code
_entity_poly.pdbx_strand_id
1 'polypeptide(L)'
;MGFDGLFFGRADYEDRATRNRTRTMEMVWKASANLNDKGWLFTGVLPNGYGAPSSFCFDYRCSDSPIMDDPHFQDYNVDERVRTFIQIAHDELLI
;
A
#
# COMPACT_ATOMS: atom_id res chain seq x y z
N MET A 1 1.36 -25.38 5.46
CA MET A 1 1.43 -24.00 5.98
C MET A 1 0.03 -23.42 6.17
N GLY A 2 -0.89 -23.60 5.21
CA GLY A 2 -2.30 -23.24 5.43
C GLY A 2 -2.57 -21.74 5.39
N PHE A 3 -1.78 -21.00 4.62
CA PHE A 3 -2.00 -19.57 4.41
C PHE A 3 -3.05 -19.34 3.33
N ASP A 4 -3.90 -18.33 3.54
CA ASP A 4 -4.90 -17.90 2.56
C ASP A 4 -4.32 -16.86 1.58
N GLY A 5 -3.30 -16.10 2.00
CA GLY A 5 -2.72 -15.03 1.19
C GLY A 5 -1.25 -14.73 1.44
N LEU A 6 -0.63 -14.07 0.46
CA LEU A 6 0.74 -13.59 0.45
C LEU A 6 0.78 -12.16 -0.08
N PHE A 7 1.52 -11.28 0.60
CA PHE A 7 1.75 -9.91 0.15
C PHE A 7 3.24 -9.62 0.06
N PHE A 8 3.67 -8.90 -0.98
CA PHE A 8 5.07 -8.56 -1.17
C PHE A 8 5.27 -7.22 -1.89
N GLY A 9 6.41 -6.57 -1.67
CA GLY A 9 6.69 -5.23 -2.21
C GLY A 9 7.62 -5.18 -3.43
N ARG A 10 8.42 -6.22 -3.68
CA ARG A 10 9.42 -6.23 -4.76
C ARG A 10 8.94 -7.07 -5.94
N ALA A 11 8.67 -6.41 -7.06
CA ALA A 11 8.44 -6.99 -8.38
C ALA A 11 9.23 -6.16 -9.40
N ASP A 12 9.43 -6.72 -10.60
CA ASP A 12 10.02 -5.98 -11.71
C ASP A 12 9.25 -4.67 -11.97
N TYR A 13 9.97 -3.59 -12.29
CA TYR A 13 9.37 -2.26 -12.39
C TYR A 13 8.40 -2.16 -13.59
N GLU A 14 8.66 -2.87 -14.69
CA GLU A 14 7.77 -2.91 -15.86
C GLU A 14 6.52 -3.76 -15.58
N ASP A 15 6.69 -4.86 -14.85
CA ASP A 15 5.57 -5.69 -14.39
C ASP A 15 4.66 -4.88 -13.45
N ARG A 16 5.22 -4.18 -12.46
CA ARG A 16 4.46 -3.30 -11.56
C ARG A 16 3.70 -2.22 -12.33
N ALA A 17 4.36 -1.51 -13.24
CA ALA A 17 3.72 -0.47 -14.04
C ALA A 17 2.59 -1.03 -14.91
N THR A 18 2.76 -2.23 -15.47
CA THR A 18 1.73 -2.91 -16.25
C THR A 18 0.54 -3.30 -15.39
N ARG A 19 0.80 -3.97 -14.26
CA ARG A 19 -0.23 -4.43 -13.32
C ARG A 19 -1.07 -3.31 -12.75
N ASN A 20 -0.45 -2.16 -12.47
CA ASN A 20 -1.17 -0.93 -12.10
C ASN A 20 -2.20 -0.60 -13.18
N ARG A 21 -1.73 -0.28 -14.40
CA ARG A 21 -2.61 0.12 -15.52
C ARG A 21 -3.71 -0.90 -15.83
N THR A 22 -3.44 -2.19 -15.65
CA THR A 22 -4.39 -3.27 -15.94
C THR A 22 -5.20 -3.74 -14.74
N ARG A 23 -5.00 -3.16 -13.55
CA ARG A 23 -5.66 -3.52 -12.29
C ARG A 23 -5.48 -5.00 -11.92
N THR A 24 -4.25 -5.47 -12.00
CA THR A 24 -3.85 -6.87 -11.71
C THR A 24 -2.75 -6.96 -10.64
N MET A 25 -2.73 -5.98 -9.72
CA MET A 25 -1.84 -5.99 -8.55
C MET A 25 -2.20 -7.11 -7.56
N GLU A 26 -3.44 -7.60 -7.61
CA GLU A 26 -3.93 -8.73 -6.83
C GLU A 26 -4.36 -9.87 -7.75
N MET A 27 -3.99 -11.11 -7.42
CA MET A 27 -4.28 -12.29 -8.24
C MET A 27 -4.30 -13.58 -7.42
N VAL A 28 -4.82 -14.66 -8.00
CA VAL A 28 -4.61 -16.02 -7.50
C VAL A 28 -3.36 -16.60 -8.14
N TRP A 29 -2.29 -16.77 -7.36
CA TRP A 29 -1.06 -17.38 -7.84
C TRP A 29 -1.15 -18.91 -7.74
N LYS A 30 -1.10 -19.57 -8.90
CA LYS A 30 -1.04 -21.04 -9.01
C LYS A 30 0.42 -21.49 -8.94
N ALA A 31 0.93 -21.69 -7.73
CA ALA A 31 2.36 -21.88 -7.48
C ALA A 31 2.91 -23.27 -7.86
N SER A 32 2.04 -24.24 -8.19
CA SER A 32 2.44 -25.58 -8.58
C SER A 32 1.57 -26.13 -9.69
N ALA A 33 2.21 -26.76 -10.68
CA ALA A 33 1.53 -27.45 -11.77
C ALA A 33 0.85 -28.77 -11.33
N ASN A 34 1.22 -29.32 -10.16
CA ASN A 34 0.82 -30.66 -9.75
C ASN A 34 -0.15 -30.69 -8.55
N LEU A 35 -0.32 -29.57 -7.84
CA LEU A 35 -1.09 -29.52 -6.60
C LEU A 35 -2.51 -29.00 -6.77
N ASN A 36 -2.91 -28.62 -8.00
CA ASN A 36 -4.21 -28.01 -8.28
C ASN A 36 -4.50 -26.86 -7.28
N ASP A 37 -5.73 -26.77 -6.79
CA ASP A 37 -6.21 -25.76 -5.85
C ASP A 37 -5.45 -25.75 -4.51
N LYS A 38 -4.86 -26.87 -4.09
CA LYS A 38 -4.01 -26.93 -2.89
C LYS A 38 -2.73 -26.10 -2.99
N GLY A 39 -2.34 -25.72 -4.21
CA GLY A 39 -1.20 -24.84 -4.49
C GLY A 39 -1.60 -23.42 -4.93
N TRP A 40 -2.88 -23.04 -4.80
CA TRP A 40 -3.35 -21.71 -5.15
C TRP A 40 -3.26 -20.81 -3.93
N LEU A 41 -2.80 -19.58 -4.13
CA LEU A 41 -2.60 -18.61 -3.05
C LEU A 41 -3.03 -17.22 -3.50
N PHE A 42 -3.87 -16.54 -2.73
CA PHE A 42 -4.13 -15.13 -2.99
C PHE A 42 -2.84 -14.34 -2.85
N THR A 43 -2.53 -13.49 -3.81
CA THR A 43 -1.25 -12.79 -3.87
C THR A 43 -1.46 -11.33 -4.24
N GLY A 44 -0.99 -10.43 -3.39
CA GLY A 44 -1.04 -8.98 -3.60
C GLY A 44 0.35 -8.35 -3.69
N VAL A 45 0.57 -7.54 -4.71
CA VAL A 45 1.74 -6.65 -4.81
C VAL A 45 1.40 -5.34 -4.09
N LEU A 46 2.21 -4.95 -3.12
CA LEU A 46 1.97 -3.74 -2.34
C LEU A 46 2.21 -2.46 -3.19
N PRO A 47 1.37 -1.42 -3.03
CA PRO A 47 1.39 -0.23 -3.89
C PRO A 47 2.67 0.61 -3.71
N ASN A 48 3.14 0.79 -2.48
CA ASN A 48 4.34 1.58 -2.15
C ASN A 48 5.44 0.75 -1.48
N GLY A 49 5.80 -0.39 -2.09
CA GLY A 49 6.83 -1.27 -1.53
C GLY A 49 6.38 -1.86 -0.18
N TYR A 50 6.87 -1.31 0.92
CA TYR A 50 6.45 -1.69 2.28
C TYR A 50 6.46 -0.46 3.22
N GLY A 51 6.51 0.74 2.66
CA GLY A 51 6.55 1.98 3.41
C GLY A 51 5.16 2.56 3.63
N ALA A 52 5.05 3.45 4.62
CA ALA A 52 3.88 4.30 4.76
C ALA A 52 3.70 5.17 3.50
N PRO A 53 2.48 5.69 3.25
CA PRO A 53 2.30 6.75 2.27
C PRO A 53 3.20 7.95 2.56
N SER A 54 3.58 8.68 1.50
CA SER A 54 4.44 9.87 1.63
C SER A 54 3.83 10.87 2.62
N SER A 55 4.64 11.41 3.53
CA SER A 55 4.25 12.33 4.61
C SER A 55 3.47 11.74 5.79
N PHE A 56 3.29 10.40 5.84
CA PHE A 56 2.58 9.69 6.91
C PHE A 56 3.48 8.70 7.67
N CYS A 57 4.80 8.92 7.71
CA CYS A 57 5.69 8.14 8.56
C CYS A 57 5.81 8.74 9.96
N PHE A 58 5.19 8.10 10.95
CA PHE A 58 5.21 8.53 12.37
C PHE A 58 6.20 7.76 13.25
N ASP A 59 7.19 7.09 12.65
CA ASP A 59 8.28 6.47 13.41
C ASP A 59 9.29 7.52 13.88
N TYR A 60 10.02 7.24 14.97
CA TYR A 60 11.01 8.14 15.54
C TYR A 60 12.19 8.46 14.60
N ARG A 61 12.41 7.65 13.55
CA ARG A 61 13.43 7.88 12.52
C ARG A 61 12.95 8.76 11.37
N CYS A 62 11.67 9.08 11.31
CA CYS A 62 11.07 9.91 10.27
C CYS A 62 11.00 11.37 10.71
N SER A 63 10.91 12.26 9.72
CA SER A 63 10.84 13.71 9.93
C SER A 63 9.52 14.31 9.42
N ASP A 64 8.51 13.47 9.19
CA ASP A 64 7.18 13.94 8.79
C ASP A 64 6.53 14.67 9.97
N SER A 65 5.80 15.75 9.70
CA SER A 65 5.14 16.50 10.77
C SER A 65 4.17 15.59 11.54
N PRO A 66 4.14 15.64 12.88
CA PRO A 66 3.12 14.94 13.64
C PRO A 66 1.74 15.52 13.34
N ILE A 67 0.70 14.84 13.82
CA ILE A 67 -0.64 15.43 13.86
C ILE A 67 -0.66 16.45 15.00
N MET A 68 -0.90 17.72 14.65
CA MET A 68 -1.02 18.84 15.58
C MET A 68 -2.49 19.24 15.64
N ASP A 69 -3.17 18.85 16.70
CA ASP A 69 -4.64 18.86 16.82
C ASP A 69 -5.20 19.96 17.71
N ASP A 70 -4.36 20.75 18.39
CA ASP A 70 -4.80 21.93 19.11
C ASP A 70 -4.94 23.13 18.17
N PRO A 71 -6.17 23.65 17.93
CA PRO A 71 -6.40 24.76 17.01
C PRO A 71 -5.84 26.10 17.51
N HIS A 72 -5.38 26.18 18.76
CA HIS A 72 -4.76 27.40 19.30
C HIS A 72 -3.26 27.51 18.99
N PHE A 73 -2.62 26.44 18.49
CA PHE A 73 -1.23 26.50 18.07
C PHE A 73 -1.07 26.84 16.58
N GLN A 74 0.02 27.54 16.27
CA GLN A 74 0.33 27.99 14.90
C GLN A 74 0.58 26.86 13.91
N ASP A 75 0.88 25.66 14.41
CA ASP A 75 1.22 24.47 13.65
C ASP A 75 0.07 23.45 13.56
N TYR A 76 -1.15 23.83 13.96
CA TYR A 76 -2.37 23.03 13.72
C TYR A 76 -2.45 22.57 12.27
N ASN A 77 -2.59 21.25 12.04
CA ASN A 77 -2.55 20.67 10.69
C ASN A 77 -3.61 19.60 10.40
N VAL A 78 -4.54 19.32 11.31
CA VAL A 78 -5.52 18.22 11.15
C VAL A 78 -6.31 18.32 9.84
N ASP A 79 -6.83 19.51 9.49
CA ASP A 79 -7.65 19.68 8.28
C ASP A 79 -6.87 19.40 6.99
N GLU A 80 -5.58 19.74 6.97
CA GLU A 80 -4.68 19.44 5.85
C GLU A 80 -4.35 17.94 5.82
N ARG A 81 -3.95 17.36 6.96
CA ARG A 81 -3.62 15.93 7.08
C ARG A 81 -4.76 15.02 6.64
N VAL A 82 -5.99 15.31 7.06
CA VAL A 82 -7.19 14.54 6.66
C VAL A 82 -7.42 14.64 5.17
N ARG A 83 -7.36 15.85 4.59
CA ARG A 83 -7.55 16.05 3.16
C ARG A 83 -6.50 15.31 2.34
N THR A 84 -5.24 15.37 2.76
CA THR A 84 -4.12 14.69 2.11
C THR A 84 -4.27 13.17 2.18
N PHE A 85 -4.66 12.61 3.32
CA PHE A 85 -4.88 11.17 3.46
C PHE A 85 -6.03 10.67 2.56
N ILE A 86 -7.15 11.41 2.54
CA ILE A 86 -8.29 11.08 1.67
C ILE A 86 -7.87 11.10 0.20
N GLN A 87 -7.08 12.10 -0.22
CA GLN A 87 -6.58 12.18 -1.58
C GLN A 87 -5.68 10.97 -1.93
N ILE A 88 -4.74 10.61 -1.05
CA ILE A 88 -3.87 9.44 -1.25
C ILE A 88 -4.71 8.16 -1.41
N ALA A 89 -5.69 7.94 -0.53
CA ALA A 89 -6.54 6.76 -0.59
C ALA A 89 -7.37 6.71 -1.88
N HIS A 90 -7.86 7.85 -2.36
CA HIS A 90 -8.55 7.93 -3.65
C HIS A 90 -7.62 7.65 -4.81
N ASP A 91 -6.41 8.21 -4.80
CA ASP A 91 -5.44 8.01 -5.87
C ASP A 91 -5.00 6.55 -5.95
N GLU A 92 -4.79 5.87 -4.82
CA GLU A 92 -4.48 4.43 -4.77
C GLU A 92 -5.58 3.54 -5.40
N LEU A 93 -6.85 3.96 -5.38
CA LEU A 93 -7.96 3.23 -6.02
C LEU A 93 -8.06 3.49 -7.54
N LEU A 94 -7.41 4.55 -8.03
CA LEU A 94 -7.45 4.95 -9.44
C LEU A 94 -6.28 4.40 -10.25
N ILE A 95 -5.22 3.92 -9.57
CA ILE A 95 -4.08 3.24 -10.19
C ILE A 95 -4.37 1.78 -10.48
#